data_AF-A0A177YEC7-F1
#
_entry.id   AF-A0A177YEC7-F1
#
_cell.length_a   1.000
_cell.length_b   1.000
_cell.length_c   1.000
_cell.angle_alpha   90.00
_cell.angle_beta   90.00
_cell.angle_gamma   90.00
#
_symmetry.space_group_name_H-M   'P 1'
#
loop_
_entity.id
_entity.type
_entity.pdbx_description
1 polymer ?
#
loop_
_entity_poly.entity_id
_entity_poly.type
_entity_poly.pdbx_seq_one_letter_code
_entity_poly.pdbx_strand_id
1 'polypeptide(L)' 'MSGQLRLIRTRKDLAMYPDRLTAIASEAFNRGATAATHNLGALHAAIHHADFHTAPARLPDEIWQHHLDRHRTA' A
#
# COMPACT_ATOMS: atom_id res chain seq x y z
N MET A 1 -17.30 12.71 36.15
CA MET A 1 -17.56 11.44 35.44
C MET A 1 -17.40 11.72 33.95
N SER A 2 -16.25 11.37 33.35
CA SER A 2 -16.04 11.50 31.91
C SER A 2 -15.69 10.13 31.35
N GLY A 3 -16.73 9.46 30.85
CA GLY A 3 -16.62 8.17 30.18
C GLY A 3 -16.03 8.35 28.79
N GLN A 4 -14.89 7.70 28.59
CA GLN A 4 -14.15 7.61 27.34
C GLN A 4 -15.05 6.96 26.27
N LEU A 5 -15.36 7.70 25.18
CA LEU A 5 -16.03 7.14 24.01
C LEU A 5 -15.09 6.12 23.35
N ARG A 6 -15.31 4.84 23.64
CA ARG A 6 -14.66 3.73 22.92
C ARG A 6 -15.41 3.55 21.61
N LEU A 7 -14.94 4.23 20.56
CA LEU A 7 -15.43 4.03 19.21
C LEU A 7 -15.05 2.61 18.76
N ILE A 8 -15.97 1.66 18.89
CA ILE A 8 -15.82 0.31 18.36
C ILE A 8 -15.99 0.42 16.85
N ARG A 9 -14.89 0.69 16.13
CA ARG A 9 -14.86 0.53 14.67
C ARG A 9 -14.97 -0.95 14.35
N THR A 10 -15.96 -1.28 13.54
CA THR A 10 -16.25 -2.62 13.06
C THR A 10 -15.13 -3.13 12.14
N ARG A 11 -14.85 -4.44 12.17
CA ARG A 11 -13.79 -5.08 11.36
C ARG A 11 -13.91 -4.88 9.85
N LYS A 12 -15.07 -4.43 9.36
CA LYS A 12 -15.34 -4.13 7.95
C LYS A 12 -14.71 -2.79 7.50
N ASP A 13 -14.47 -1.88 8.44
CA ASP A 13 -13.91 -0.55 8.17
C ASP A 13 -12.38 -0.59 8.03
N LEU A 14 -11.76 -1.75 8.35
CA LEU A 14 -10.35 -2.05 8.08
C LEU A 14 -10.13 -2.49 6.62
N ALA A 15 -11.20 -2.79 5.87
CA ALA A 15 -11.10 -3.36 4.52
C ALA A 15 -10.90 -2.31 3.41
N MET A 16 -11.11 -1.03 3.70
CA MET A 16 -10.71 0.08 2.82
C MET A 16 -10.03 1.14 3.68
N TYR A 17 -8.71 1.06 3.79
CA TYR A 17 -7.92 2.18 4.28
C TYR A 17 -7.71 3.14 3.09
N PRO A 18 -8.39 4.29 3.00
CA PRO A 18 -8.04 5.31 2.00
C PRO A 18 -6.57 5.71 2.13
N ASP A 19 -6.02 5.65 3.35
CA ASP A 19 -4.59 5.84 3.64
C ASP A 19 -3.70 4.76 3.03
N ARG A 20 -4.20 3.56 2.73
CA ARG A 20 -3.39 2.47 2.15
C ARG A 20 -3.03 2.76 0.71
N LEU A 21 -3.91 3.39 -0.07
CA LEU A 21 -3.60 3.80 -1.44
C LEU A 21 -2.45 4.82 -1.43
N THR A 22 -2.56 5.84 -0.58
CA THR A 22 -1.50 6.82 -0.38
C THR A 22 -0.22 6.17 0.15
N ALA A 23 -0.32 5.23 1.10
CA ALA A 23 0.85 4.53 1.65
C ALA A 23 1.56 3.64 0.61
N ILE A 24 0.83 3.00 -0.32
CA ILE A 24 1.42 2.25 -1.43
C ILE A 24 2.19 3.21 -2.34
N ALA A 25 1.59 4.34 -2.71
CA ALA A 25 2.24 5.34 -3.55
C ALA A 25 3.51 5.93 -2.89
N SER A 26 3.43 6.29 -1.61
CA SER A 26 4.56 6.82 -0.85
C SER A 26 5.68 5.79 -0.73
N GLU A 27 5.37 4.53 -0.44
CA GLU A 27 6.40 3.50 -0.29
C GLU A 27 7.03 3.13 -1.64
N ALA A 28 6.24 3.09 -2.73
CA ALA A 28 6.78 2.92 -4.07
C ALA A 28 7.79 4.03 -4.41
N PHE A 29 7.46 5.29 -4.07
CA PHE A 29 8.37 6.42 -4.22
C PHE A 29 9.64 6.29 -3.36
N ASN A 30 9.50 5.90 -2.08
CA ASN A 30 10.65 5.67 -1.19
C ASN A 30 11.61 4.61 -1.73
N ARG A 31 11.09 3.64 -2.48
CA ARG A 31 11.85 2.57 -3.15
C ARG A 31 12.36 2.96 -4.54
N GLY A 32 12.21 4.22 -4.94
CA GLY A 32 12.75 4.75 -6.20
C GLY A 32 11.85 4.56 -7.42
N ALA A 33 10.59 4.15 -7.24
CA ALA A 33 9.65 4.11 -8.35
C ALA A 33 9.24 5.53 -8.76
N THR A 34 9.38 5.85 -10.04
CA THR A 34 8.92 7.11 -10.63
C THR A 34 8.12 6.82 -11.89
N ALA A 35 7.34 7.79 -12.37
CA ALA A 35 6.59 7.65 -13.62
C ALA A 35 7.49 7.47 -14.85
N ALA A 36 8.77 7.88 -14.76
CA ALA A 36 9.75 7.68 -15.83
C ALA A 36 10.28 6.24 -15.88
N THR A 37 10.33 5.55 -14.74
CA THR A 37 10.96 4.23 -14.61
C THR A 37 9.96 3.09 -14.42
N HIS A 38 8.71 3.39 -14.01
CA HIS A 38 7.71 2.39 -13.68
C HIS A 38 6.29 2.81 -14.12
N ASN A 39 5.46 1.82 -14.43
CA ASN A 39 4.03 2.00 -14.54
C ASN A 39 3.41 2.08 -13.13
N LEU A 40 3.35 3.28 -12.59
CA LEU A 40 2.89 3.53 -11.21
C LEU A 40 1.44 3.07 -10.98
N GLY A 41 0.55 3.19 -11.97
CA GLY A 41 -0.83 2.73 -11.86
C GLY A 41 -0.92 1.21 -11.74
N ALA A 42 -0.19 0.48 -12.57
CA ALA A 42 -0.15 -0.98 -12.53
C ALA A 42 0.53 -1.50 -11.26
N LEU A 43 1.63 -0.88 -10.83
CA LEU A 43 2.32 -1.19 -9.58
C LEU A 43 1.39 -1.01 -8.37
N HIS A 44 0.70 0.13 -8.32
CA HIS A 44 -0.25 0.43 -7.26
C HIS A 44 -1.37 -0.62 -7.22
N ALA A 45 -1.99 -0.90 -8.36
CA ALA A 45 -3.06 -1.88 -8.45
C ALA A 45 -2.59 -3.28 -7.99
N ALA A 46 -1.41 -3.72 -8.43
CA ALA A 46 -0.88 -5.04 -8.08
C ALA A 46 -0.73 -5.22 -6.56
N ILE A 47 -0.14 -4.23 -5.87
CA ILE A 47 0.07 -4.29 -4.41
C ILE A 47 -1.26 -4.12 -3.66
N HIS A 48 -2.16 -3.26 -4.16
CA HIS A 48 -3.47 -3.06 -3.55
C HIS A 48 -4.32 -4.34 -3.60
N HIS A 49 -4.37 -4.99 -4.77
CA HIS A 49 -5.18 -6.18 -5.02
C HIS A 49 -4.56 -7.50 -4.54
N ALA A 50 -3.28 -7.53 -4.19
CA ALA A 50 -2.66 -8.69 -3.54
C ALA A 50 -3.17 -8.94 -2.09
N ASP A 51 -4.10 -8.12 -1.60
CA ASP A 51 -4.81 -8.23 -0.32
C ASP A 51 -3.92 -8.44 0.91
N PHE A 52 -2.73 -7.83 0.91
CA PHE A 52 -1.89 -7.83 2.10
C PHE A 52 -2.59 -7.10 3.27
N HIS A 53 -2.78 -7.81 4.38
CA HIS A 53 -3.30 -7.23 5.62
C HIS A 53 -2.26 -6.41 6.41
N THR A 54 -1.06 -6.20 5.87
CA THR A 54 0.00 -5.39 6.49
C THR A 54 0.15 -4.03 5.80
N ALA A 55 0.75 -3.08 6.51
CA ALA A 55 1.08 -1.77 5.95
C ALA A 55 2.11 -1.91 4.82
N PRO A 56 2.03 -1.14 3.71
CA PRO A 56 2.96 -1.25 2.59
C PRO A 56 4.45 -1.17 2.98
N ALA A 57 4.80 -0.28 3.92
CA ALA A 57 6.16 -0.13 4.46
C ALA A 57 6.65 -1.33 5.29
N ARG A 58 5.77 -2.29 5.61
CA ARG A 58 6.09 -3.52 6.34
C ARG A 58 6.04 -4.77 5.45
N LEU A 59 5.80 -4.61 4.16
CA LEU A 59 5.90 -5.74 3.23
C LEU A 59 7.37 -6.17 3.11
N PRO A 60 7.65 -7.47 3.01
CA PRO A 60 8.97 -7.98 2.71
C PRO A 60 9.56 -7.35 1.45
N ASP A 61 10.88 -7.10 1.47
CA ASP A 61 11.59 -6.50 0.34
C ASP A 61 11.45 -7.33 -0.94
N GLU A 62 11.41 -8.64 -0.84
CA GLU A 62 11.23 -9.56 -1.97
C GLU A 62 9.90 -9.32 -2.71
N ILE A 63 8.82 -9.02 -1.97
CA ILE A 63 7.50 -8.71 -2.56
C ILE A 63 7.58 -7.38 -3.31
N TRP A 64 8.18 -6.37 -2.68
CA TRP A 64 8.38 -5.08 -3.33
C TRP A 64 9.24 -5.21 -4.57
N GLN A 65 10.35 -5.92 -4.50
CA GLN A 65 11.27 -6.12 -5.62
C GLN A 65 10.59 -6.86 -6.77
N HIS A 66 9.84 -7.92 -6.48
CA HIS A 66 9.04 -8.63 -7.49
C HIS A 66 8.10 -7.68 -8.24
N HIS A 67 7.37 -6.83 -7.54
CA HIS A 67 6.43 -5.90 -8.17
C HIS A 67 7.12 -4.75 -8.90
N LEU A 68 8.23 -4.22 -8.36
CA LEU A 68 9.02 -3.17 -9.01
C LEU A 68 9.60 -3.67 -10.33
N ASP A 69 10.23 -4.85 -10.34
CA ASP A 69 10.79 -5.43 -11.55
C ASP A 69 9.71 -5.73 -12.60
N ARG A 70 8.56 -6.26 -12.17
CA ARG A 70 7.43 -6.57 -13.05
C ARG A 70 6.81 -5.33 -13.71
N HIS A 71 6.83 -4.19 -13.03
CA HIS A 71 6.14 -2.97 -13.47
C HIS A 71 7.11 -1.86 -13.90
N ARG A 72 8.33 -2.21 -14.27
CA ARG A 72 9.28 -1.30 -14.91
C ARG A 72 8.79 -0.87 -16.29
N THR A 73 8.97 0.40 -16.61
CA THR A 73 8.80 0.91 -17.99
C THR A 73 10.15 0.68 -18.69
N ALA A 74 10.12 0.00 -19.84
CA ALA A 74 11.30 -0.39 -20.60
C ALA A 74 12.25 0.79 -20.90
#